data_AF-A0A926AI69-F1
#
_entry.id   AF-A0A926AI69-F1
#
_cell.length_a   1.000
_cell.length_b   1.000
_cell.length_c   1.000
_cell.angle_alpha   90.00
_cell.angle_beta   90.00
_cell.angle_gamma   90.00
#
_symmetry.space_group_name_H-M   'P 1'
#
loop_
_entity.id
_entity.type
_entity.pdbx_description
1 polymer ?
#
loop_
_entity_poly.entity_id
_entity_poly.type
_entity_poly.pdbx_seq_one_letter_code
_entity_poly.pdbx_strand_id
1 'polypeptide(L)'
;MAEFVTRISIRVIGITGDNVLRVIQTIEGHDSPLNLPADVVPPQLRMPNSIFVRAIDHMNGRRWIEDVRGTELAVLEPGHAAEAKQPSTTSSPLAKHVRRLLDDLDAIASAHEEVSDTDVREQMWSAMRRVFFAPEVGFEIPDVFGMFSTGGNRSVRDVLNRFVDAAKPAAEKAGLRNPQQRLEAFQDSRVESQSGSRYDDYFGHAEQI
;
A
#
# COMPACT_ATOMS: atom_id res chain seq x y z
N MET A 1 -17.14 32.24 -29.71
CA MET A 1 -17.19 32.52 -28.26
C MET A 1 -16.55 31.33 -27.58
N ALA A 2 -15.51 31.53 -26.76
CA ALA A 2 -14.88 30.45 -26.01
C ALA A 2 -15.70 30.22 -24.73
N GLU A 3 -16.14 28.98 -24.50
CA GLU A 3 -16.80 28.59 -23.25
C GLU A 3 -15.75 28.46 -22.14
N PHE A 4 -15.90 29.27 -21.09
CA PHE A 4 -15.11 29.15 -19.88
C PHE A 4 -15.81 28.17 -18.93
N VAL A 5 -15.22 27.01 -18.72
CA VAL A 5 -15.66 26.06 -17.68
C VAL A 5 -14.90 26.40 -16.39
N THR A 6 -15.56 27.11 -15.48
CA THR A 6 -14.99 27.38 -14.16
C THR A 6 -15.10 26.12 -13.29
N ARG A 7 -13.96 25.50 -12.98
CA ARG A 7 -13.89 24.39 -12.04
C ARG A 7 -13.94 24.93 -10.61
N ILE A 8 -15.00 24.61 -9.88
CA ILE A 8 -15.11 24.91 -8.45
C ILE A 8 -14.88 23.61 -7.70
N SER A 9 -13.90 23.59 -6.79
CA SER A 9 -13.66 22.48 -5.89
C SER A 9 -14.02 22.91 -4.47
N ILE A 10 -14.86 22.11 -3.82
CA ILE A 10 -15.31 22.37 -2.46
C ILE A 10 -14.68 21.31 -1.56
N ARG A 11 -13.93 21.74 -0.55
CA ARG A 11 -13.31 20.87 0.46
C ARG A 11 -13.96 21.14 1.82
N VAL A 12 -14.44 20.08 2.47
CA VAL A 12 -14.94 20.13 3.84
C VAL A 12 -13.79 19.79 4.78
N ILE A 13 -13.47 20.68 5.72
CA ILE A 13 -12.24 20.57 6.53
C ILE A 13 -12.52 20.09 7.97
N GLY A 14 -13.78 20.01 8.36
CA GLY A 14 -14.19 19.37 9.61
C GLY A 14 -15.39 20.04 10.26
N ILE A 15 -15.84 19.42 11.35
CA ILE A 15 -16.86 19.92 12.25
C ILE A 15 -16.15 20.25 13.56
N THR A 16 -16.16 21.52 13.98
CA THR A 16 -15.66 21.91 15.30
C THR A 16 -16.75 21.73 16.36
N GLY A 17 -16.37 21.63 17.63
CA GLY A 17 -17.24 21.30 18.78
C GLY A 17 -18.54 22.12 18.94
N ASP A 18 -18.68 23.22 18.19
CA ASP A 18 -19.87 24.07 18.14
C ASP A 18 -20.83 23.73 16.97
N ASN A 19 -20.70 22.56 16.33
CA ASN A 19 -21.48 22.14 15.15
C ASN A 19 -21.36 23.07 13.93
N VAL A 20 -20.24 23.79 13.80
CA VAL A 20 -19.98 24.65 12.64
C VAL A 20 -19.16 23.88 11.61
N LEU A 21 -19.70 23.81 10.39
CA LEU A 21 -19.07 23.13 9.25
C LEU A 21 -18.22 24.15 8.51
N ARG A 22 -16.88 23.99 8.53
CA ARG A 22 -15.99 24.85 7.74
C ARG A 22 -15.80 24.26 6.35
N VAL A 23 -16.29 24.99 5.36
CA VAL A 23 -16.17 24.66 3.95
C VAL A 23 -15.18 25.64 3.33
N ILE A 24 -14.14 25.14 2.69
CA ILE A 24 -13.29 25.96 1.83
C ILE A 24 -13.74 25.75 0.40
N GLN A 25 -14.12 26.84 -0.23
CA GLN A 25 -14.33 26.89 -1.67
C GLN A 25 -13.02 27.35 -2.30
N THR A 26 -12.46 26.52 -3.17
CA THR A 26 -11.31 26.88 -3.98
C THR A 26 -11.80 27.23 -5.38
N ILE A 27 -11.65 28.51 -5.75
CA ILE A 27 -11.88 29.00 -7.11
C ILE A 27 -10.52 29.44 -7.63
N GLU A 28 -10.04 28.80 -8.70
CA GLU A 28 -8.82 29.23 -9.41
C GLU A 28 -7.58 29.41 -8.51
N GLY A 29 -7.42 28.55 -7.50
CA GLY A 29 -6.26 28.56 -6.60
C GLY A 29 -6.34 29.55 -5.42
N HIS A 30 -7.47 30.23 -5.23
CA HIS A 30 -7.73 31.03 -4.03
C HIS A 30 -8.69 30.32 -3.09
N ASP A 31 -8.24 30.09 -1.85
CA ASP A 31 -9.04 29.51 -0.78
C ASP A 31 -9.80 30.61 -0.04
N SER A 32 -11.13 30.50 0.03
CA SER A 32 -11.98 31.37 0.83
C SER A 32 -12.80 30.56 1.84
N PRO A 33 -12.79 30.92 3.13
CA PRO A 33 -13.62 30.25 4.13
C PRO A 33 -15.09 30.64 3.93
N LEU A 34 -15.95 29.63 3.77
CA LEU A 34 -17.40 29.80 3.75
C LEU A 34 -17.98 29.30 5.08
N ASN A 35 -18.54 30.21 5.88
CA ASN A 35 -19.29 29.85 7.08
C ASN A 35 -20.76 29.66 6.72
N LEU A 36 -21.27 28.43 6.79
CA LEU A 36 -22.69 28.13 6.55
C LEU A 36 -23.40 27.86 7.89
N PRO A 37 -24.60 28.42 8.11
CA PRO A 37 -25.39 28.13 9.29
C PRO A 37 -25.97 26.71 9.24
N ALA A 38 -26.08 26.06 10.41
CA ALA A 38 -26.36 24.62 10.55
C ALA A 38 -27.76 24.18 10.08
N ASP A 39 -28.70 25.12 9.97
CA ASP A 39 -30.07 24.92 9.48
C ASP A 39 -30.15 24.73 7.96
N VAL A 40 -29.15 25.18 7.22
CA VAL A 40 -29.03 24.99 5.76
C VAL A 40 -28.46 23.61 5.40
N VAL A 41 -27.95 22.86 6.39
CA VAL A 41 -27.36 21.52 6.20
C VAL A 41 -28.45 20.43 6.27
N PRO A 42 -28.73 19.71 5.16
CA PRO A 42 -29.68 18.60 5.14
C PRO A 42 -29.43 17.58 6.27
N PRO A 43 -30.48 16.98 6.88
CA PRO A 43 -30.33 16.05 8.01
C PRO A 43 -29.40 14.87 7.74
N GLN A 44 -29.37 14.42 6.48
CA GLN A 44 -28.56 13.31 5.98
C GLN A 44 -27.05 13.62 5.90
N LEU A 45 -26.67 14.89 6.05
CA LEU A 45 -25.28 15.37 6.16
C LEU A 45 -24.88 15.66 7.61
N ARG A 46 -25.75 15.40 8.61
CA ARG A 46 -25.50 15.66 10.04
C ARG A 46 -24.90 14.45 10.79
N MET A 47 -24.36 13.48 10.06
CA MET A 47 -23.69 12.32 10.66
C MET A 47 -22.22 12.68 10.97
N PRO A 48 -21.70 12.37 12.17
CA PRO A 48 -20.29 12.50 12.46
C PRO A 48 -19.55 11.43 11.65
N ASN A 49 -18.79 11.86 10.62
CA ASN A 49 -17.88 11.07 9.75
C ASN A 49 -18.33 10.82 8.31
N SER A 50 -19.27 11.60 7.75
CA SER A 50 -19.59 11.50 6.32
C SER A 50 -19.04 12.69 5.53
N ILE A 51 -18.13 12.45 4.59
CA ILE A 51 -17.68 13.46 3.61
C ILE A 51 -18.59 13.35 2.38
N PHE A 52 -19.29 14.43 2.05
CA PHE A 52 -20.06 14.53 0.81
C PHE A 52 -19.55 15.72 0.00
N VAL A 53 -19.14 15.48 -1.24
CA VAL A 53 -18.80 16.54 -2.20
C VAL A 53 -20.05 16.87 -3.00
N ARG A 54 -20.59 18.08 -2.83
CA ARG A 54 -21.69 18.58 -3.66
C ARG A 54 -21.10 19.43 -4.78
N ALA A 55 -21.07 18.90 -6.00
CA ALA A 55 -20.87 19.73 -7.19
C ALA A 55 -22.26 20.17 -7.70
N ILE A 56 -22.50 21.48 -7.78
CA ILE A 56 -23.66 22.03 -8.47
C ILE A 56 -23.17 22.65 -9.77
N ASP A 57 -23.45 22.00 -10.90
CA ASP A 57 -23.39 22.65 -12.19
C ASP A 57 -24.64 23.52 -12.35
N HIS A 58 -24.47 24.84 -12.22
CA HIS A 58 -25.57 25.80 -12.36
C HIS A 58 -26.08 25.94 -13.80
N MET A 59 -25.39 25.36 -14.79
CA MET A 59 -25.68 25.61 -16.21
C MET A 59 -26.60 24.55 -16.83
N ASN A 60 -26.71 23.33 -16.25
CA ASN A 60 -27.45 22.23 -16.90
C ASN A 60 -28.53 21.54 -16.05
N GLY A 61 -28.79 21.99 -14.82
CA GLY A 61 -29.90 21.50 -13.99
C GLY A 61 -29.85 20.01 -13.60
N ARG A 62 -28.76 19.29 -13.89
CA ARG A 62 -28.59 17.87 -13.53
C ARG A 62 -27.90 17.75 -12.18
N ARG A 63 -28.54 17.00 -11.27
CA ARG A 63 -27.99 16.63 -9.96
C ARG A 63 -27.39 15.23 -10.02
N TRP A 64 -26.18 15.07 -9.54
CA TRP A 64 -25.58 13.77 -9.25
C TRP A 64 -25.01 13.80 -7.83
N ILE A 65 -25.16 12.68 -7.12
CA ILE A 65 -24.54 12.43 -5.81
C ILE A 65 -23.72 11.16 -6.01
N GLU A 66 -22.40 11.24 -5.84
CA GLU A 66 -21.55 10.05 -5.71
C GLU A 66 -21.08 9.92 -4.25
N ASP A 67 -21.20 8.70 -3.73
CA ASP A 67 -20.76 8.31 -2.39
C ASP A 67 -19.26 8.00 -2.44
N VAL A 68 -18.43 8.87 -1.85
CA VAL A 68 -16.98 8.67 -1.80
C VAL A 68 -16.63 8.04 -0.44
N ARG A 69 -16.96 6.77 -0.26
CA ARG A 69 -16.45 6.01 0.90
C ARG A 69 -15.04 5.53 0.63
N GLY A 70 -14.12 6.18 1.32
CA GLY A 70 -12.84 5.56 1.65
C GLY A 70 -11.71 6.57 1.69
N THR A 71 -11.61 7.39 2.74
CA THR A 71 -10.35 7.60 3.48
C THR A 71 -10.64 8.26 4.83
N GLU A 72 -10.00 7.74 5.86
CA GLU A 72 -9.91 8.24 7.24
C GLU A 72 -9.09 9.55 7.28
N LEU A 73 -9.62 10.59 7.92
CA LEU A 73 -8.96 11.89 8.09
C LEU A 73 -7.98 11.84 9.26
N ALA A 74 -6.69 11.70 8.99
CA ALA A 74 -5.65 12.02 9.96
C ALA A 74 -5.52 13.54 10.08
N VAL A 75 -5.64 14.06 11.31
CA VAL A 75 -5.37 15.46 11.67
C VAL A 75 -3.87 15.70 11.55
N LEU A 76 -3.46 16.53 10.58
CA LEU A 76 -2.07 16.98 10.44
C LEU A 76 -1.89 18.30 11.22
N GLU A 77 -1.12 18.24 12.30
CA GLU A 77 -0.56 19.42 12.94
C GLU A 77 0.44 20.12 11.98
N PRO A 78 0.47 21.45 11.92
CA PRO A 78 1.30 22.18 10.95
C PRO A 78 2.76 22.22 11.40
N GLY A 79 3.60 21.39 10.79
CA GLY A 79 5.05 21.52 10.88
C GLY A 79 5.77 20.23 10.52
N HIS A 80 6.68 20.30 9.55
CA HIS A 80 7.47 19.23 8.92
C HIS A 80 6.85 18.65 7.64
N ALA A 81 7.16 19.32 6.53
CA ALA A 81 7.12 18.71 5.20
C ALA A 81 8.21 17.64 5.11
N ALA A 82 7.86 16.39 5.40
CA ALA A 82 8.56 15.22 4.92
C ALA A 82 7.55 14.39 4.09
N GLU A 83 7.96 13.90 2.94
CA GLU A 83 7.14 13.13 1.99
C GLU A 83 6.52 11.89 2.66
N ALA A 84 5.31 12.04 3.20
CA ALA A 84 4.53 10.91 3.67
C ALA A 84 3.90 10.21 2.46
N LYS A 85 4.50 9.08 2.02
CA LYS A 85 3.79 8.08 1.21
C LYS A 85 2.52 7.72 1.98
N GLN A 86 1.36 8.09 1.44
CA GLN A 86 0.06 7.79 2.06
C GLN A 86 -0.06 6.26 2.28
N PRO A 87 -0.44 5.79 3.48
CA PRO A 87 -0.67 4.38 3.71
C PRO A 87 -1.89 3.95 2.88
N SER A 88 -1.65 3.20 1.80
CA SER A 88 -2.72 2.54 1.06
C SER A 88 -3.45 1.59 2.02
N THR A 89 -4.74 1.79 2.27
CA THR A 89 -5.55 0.98 3.21
C THR A 89 -5.75 -0.47 2.75
N THR A 90 -5.35 -0.80 1.53
CA THR A 90 -5.49 -2.13 0.91
C THR A 90 -4.18 -2.90 0.98
N SER A 91 -4.25 -4.16 1.43
CA SER A 91 -3.11 -5.09 1.48
C SER A 91 -2.51 -5.31 0.09
N SER A 92 -1.19 -5.50 0.02
CA SER A 92 -0.46 -5.74 -1.23
C SER A 92 -1.11 -6.85 -2.07
N PRO A 93 -1.11 -6.73 -3.40
CA PRO A 93 -1.57 -7.81 -4.28
C PRO A 93 -0.75 -9.11 -4.14
N LEU A 94 0.45 -9.05 -3.56
CA LEU A 94 1.29 -10.21 -3.27
C LEU A 94 1.09 -10.77 -1.86
N ALA A 95 0.28 -10.14 -1.01
CA ALA A 95 0.21 -10.44 0.43
C ALA A 95 -0.04 -11.92 0.75
N LYS A 96 -0.94 -12.59 0.00
CA LYS A 96 -1.20 -14.02 0.19
C LYS A 96 0.04 -14.87 -0.09
N HIS A 97 0.82 -14.52 -1.11
CA HIS A 97 2.00 -15.25 -1.53
C HIS A 97 3.17 -15.01 -0.56
N VAL A 98 3.35 -13.75 -0.15
CA VAL A 98 4.36 -13.38 0.86
C VAL A 98 4.06 -14.07 2.18
N ARG A 99 2.81 -14.04 2.68
CA ARG A 99 2.44 -14.76 3.91
C ARG A 99 2.78 -16.25 3.82
N ARG A 100 2.47 -16.89 2.69
CA ARG A 100 2.78 -18.32 2.50
C ARG A 100 4.28 -18.59 2.51
N LEU A 101 5.07 -17.71 1.87
CA LEU A 101 6.53 -17.77 1.92
C LEU A 101 7.03 -17.68 3.37
N LEU A 102 6.52 -16.72 4.15
CA LEU A 102 6.94 -16.54 5.54
C LEU A 102 6.54 -17.74 6.41
N ASP A 103 5.32 -18.27 6.27
CA ASP A 103 4.90 -19.50 6.96
C ASP A 103 5.83 -20.70 6.63
N ASP A 104 6.23 -20.83 5.36
CA ASP A 104 7.11 -21.90 4.93
C ASP A 104 8.55 -21.69 5.47
N LEU A 105 9.03 -20.45 5.56
CA LEU A 105 10.34 -20.12 6.14
C LEU A 105 10.37 -20.32 7.66
N ASP A 106 9.30 -19.99 8.39
CA ASP A 106 9.18 -20.27 9.82
C ASP A 106 9.25 -21.78 10.11
N ALA A 107 8.62 -22.58 9.25
CA ALA A 107 8.68 -24.04 9.35
C ALA A 107 10.11 -24.56 9.11
N ILE A 108 10.86 -23.94 8.19
CA ILE A 108 12.28 -24.24 7.98
C ILE A 108 13.09 -23.81 9.21
N ALA A 109 12.89 -22.59 9.72
CA ALA A 109 13.59 -22.06 10.90
C ALA A 109 13.41 -22.97 12.13
N SER A 110 12.24 -23.56 12.28
CA SER A 110 11.94 -24.50 13.36
C SER A 110 12.76 -25.81 13.28
N ALA A 111 13.20 -26.21 12.09
CA ALA A 111 14.00 -27.42 11.85
C ALA A 111 15.49 -27.13 11.59
N HIS A 112 15.79 -25.91 11.14
CA HIS A 112 17.06 -25.42 10.63
C HIS A 112 17.21 -23.95 11.03
N GLU A 113 17.68 -23.71 12.27
CA GLU A 113 17.80 -22.37 12.86
C GLU A 113 18.69 -21.42 12.03
N GLU A 114 19.64 -21.99 11.28
CA GLU A 114 20.60 -21.27 10.46
C GLU A 114 19.96 -20.51 9.28
N VAL A 115 18.67 -20.74 8.98
CA VAL A 115 17.96 -19.97 7.93
C VAL A 115 17.92 -18.46 8.22
N SER A 116 18.06 -18.10 9.50
CA SER A 116 18.11 -16.71 9.97
C SER A 116 19.53 -16.11 9.99
N ASP A 117 20.56 -16.90 9.66
CA ASP A 117 21.94 -16.43 9.62
C ASP A 117 22.13 -15.40 8.51
N THR A 118 23.00 -14.42 8.77
CA THR A 118 23.26 -13.31 7.84
C THR A 118 23.64 -13.81 6.44
N ASP A 119 24.57 -14.76 6.35
CA ASP A 119 25.04 -15.30 5.06
C ASP A 119 23.93 -16.00 4.28
N VAL A 120 23.01 -16.67 4.97
CA VAL A 120 21.87 -17.37 4.35
C VAL A 120 20.86 -16.36 3.84
N ARG A 121 20.51 -15.38 4.68
CA ARG A 121 19.57 -14.30 4.34
C ARG A 121 20.05 -13.48 3.16
N GLU A 122 21.34 -13.15 3.09
CA GLU A 122 21.93 -12.44 1.96
C GLU A 122 21.85 -13.25 0.66
N GLN A 123 22.10 -14.56 0.73
CA GLN A 123 21.97 -15.44 -0.44
C GLN A 123 20.51 -15.58 -0.90
N MET A 124 19.56 -15.69 0.04
CA MET A 124 18.13 -15.69 -0.25
C MET A 124 17.69 -14.38 -0.92
N TRP A 125 18.11 -13.25 -0.37
CA TRP A 125 17.85 -11.93 -0.96
C TRP A 125 18.42 -11.80 -2.38
N SER A 126 19.68 -12.20 -2.57
CA SER A 126 20.34 -12.20 -3.87
C SER A 126 19.59 -13.07 -4.88
N ALA A 127 19.14 -14.27 -4.49
CA ALA A 127 18.32 -15.11 -5.34
C ALA A 127 17.00 -14.41 -5.72
N MET A 128 16.24 -13.92 -4.73
CA MET A 128 14.95 -13.24 -4.93
C MET A 128 15.03 -12.02 -5.84
N ARG A 129 16.09 -11.21 -5.68
CA ARG A 129 16.39 -10.08 -6.57
C ARG A 129 16.44 -10.52 -8.03
N ARG A 130 17.17 -11.60 -8.32
CA ARG A 130 17.47 -12.04 -9.68
C ARG A 130 16.37 -12.90 -10.30
N VAL A 131 15.49 -13.55 -9.52
CA VAL A 131 14.38 -14.35 -10.08
C VAL A 131 13.04 -13.64 -10.11
N PHE A 132 12.79 -12.68 -9.23
CA PHE A 132 11.45 -12.12 -9.02
C PHE A 132 11.37 -10.61 -9.17
N PHE A 133 12.22 -9.87 -8.47
CA PHE A 133 12.16 -8.41 -8.47
C PHE A 133 12.73 -7.83 -9.78
N ALA A 134 13.95 -8.21 -10.14
CA ALA A 134 14.61 -7.86 -11.39
C ALA A 134 15.02 -9.15 -12.13
N PRO A 135 14.07 -9.84 -12.78
CA PRO A 135 14.32 -11.16 -13.38
C PRO A 135 15.43 -11.14 -14.42
N GLU A 136 16.48 -11.93 -14.18
CA GLU A 136 17.55 -12.20 -15.13
C GLU A 136 17.19 -13.40 -16.02
N VAL A 137 17.35 -13.25 -17.34
CA VAL A 137 17.04 -14.31 -18.29
C VAL A 137 17.95 -15.51 -18.05
N GLY A 138 17.35 -16.68 -17.82
CA GLY A 138 18.07 -17.94 -17.60
C GLY A 138 18.67 -18.10 -16.21
N PHE A 139 18.41 -17.18 -15.28
CA PHE A 139 18.84 -17.36 -13.89
C PHE A 139 17.96 -18.38 -13.17
N GLU A 140 18.61 -19.34 -12.50
CA GLU A 140 17.97 -20.35 -11.67
C GLU A 140 18.32 -20.14 -10.19
N ILE A 141 17.38 -20.45 -9.30
CA ILE A 141 17.63 -20.39 -7.85
C ILE A 141 18.73 -21.41 -7.49
N PRO A 142 19.80 -20.97 -6.78
CA PRO A 142 20.94 -21.83 -6.46
C PRO A 142 20.55 -23.01 -5.56
N ASP A 143 21.35 -24.07 -5.62
CA ASP A 143 21.22 -25.25 -4.74
C ASP A 143 21.79 -25.04 -3.34
N VAL A 144 22.60 -23.99 -3.15
CA VAL A 144 23.33 -23.72 -1.91
C VAL A 144 23.06 -22.28 -1.46
N PHE A 145 22.72 -22.15 -0.20
CA PHE A 145 22.41 -20.92 0.53
C PHE A 145 23.28 -20.74 1.76
N GLY A 146 24.31 -21.58 1.99
CA GLY A 146 25.14 -21.52 3.19
C GLY A 146 24.56 -22.24 4.41
N MET A 147 23.45 -22.96 4.27
CA MET A 147 22.90 -23.79 5.37
C MET A 147 23.84 -24.94 5.73
N PHE A 148 23.86 -25.36 7.00
CA PHE A 148 24.73 -26.45 7.49
C PHE A 148 24.41 -27.82 6.87
N SER A 149 23.16 -28.00 6.43
CA SER A 149 22.71 -29.27 5.84
C SER A 149 22.27 -29.08 4.39
N THR A 150 22.49 -30.11 3.57
CA THR A 150 21.93 -30.17 2.21
C THR A 150 20.40 -30.20 2.22
N GLY A 151 19.80 -30.71 3.30
CA GLY A 151 18.35 -30.69 3.53
C GLY A 151 17.82 -29.27 3.69
N GLY A 152 18.44 -28.46 4.55
CA GLY A 152 18.07 -27.05 4.75
C GLY A 152 18.21 -26.23 3.46
N ASN A 153 19.32 -26.38 2.74
CA ASN A 153 19.53 -25.72 1.45
C ASN A 153 18.43 -26.04 0.43
N ARG A 154 18.08 -27.33 0.31
CA ARG A 154 17.00 -27.79 -0.57
C ARG A 154 15.66 -27.20 -0.17
N SER A 155 15.33 -27.23 1.13
CA SER A 155 14.07 -26.68 1.65
C SER A 155 13.92 -25.20 1.32
N VAL A 156 14.97 -24.40 1.52
CA VAL A 156 14.97 -22.97 1.15
C VAL A 156 14.76 -22.80 -0.35
N ARG A 157 15.52 -23.51 -1.19
CA ARG A 157 15.37 -23.47 -2.65
C ARG A 157 13.94 -23.77 -3.09
N ASP A 158 13.36 -24.84 -2.57
CA ASP A 158 12.02 -25.31 -2.94
C ASP A 158 10.95 -24.26 -2.55
N VAL A 159 11.07 -23.67 -1.37
CA VAL A 159 10.15 -22.61 -0.90
C VAL A 159 10.26 -21.35 -1.76
N LEU A 160 11.47 -20.91 -2.09
CA LEU A 160 11.66 -19.75 -2.97
C LEU A 160 11.10 -20.01 -4.37
N ASN A 161 11.32 -21.20 -4.95
CA ASN A 161 10.74 -21.57 -6.25
C ASN A 161 9.20 -21.54 -6.21
N ARG A 162 8.59 -22.16 -5.19
CA ARG A 162 7.12 -22.13 -5.03
C ARG A 162 6.57 -20.72 -4.90
N PHE A 163 7.26 -19.84 -4.17
CA PHE A 163 6.87 -18.44 -4.08
C PHE A 163 6.92 -17.79 -5.47
N VAL A 164 8.02 -17.93 -6.19
CA VAL A 164 8.23 -17.31 -7.52
C VAL A 164 7.18 -17.77 -8.52
N ASP A 165 6.91 -19.07 -8.58
CA ASP A 165 5.91 -19.66 -9.49
C ASP A 165 4.51 -19.11 -9.25
N ALA A 166 4.15 -18.87 -7.99
CA ALA A 166 2.84 -18.33 -7.63
C ALA A 166 2.78 -16.79 -7.74
N ALA A 167 3.85 -16.10 -7.37
CA ALA A 167 3.90 -14.65 -7.24
C ALA A 167 4.10 -13.95 -8.60
N LYS A 168 4.83 -14.55 -9.55
CA LYS A 168 5.02 -13.99 -10.91
C LYS A 168 3.69 -13.70 -11.62
N PRO A 169 2.77 -14.67 -11.80
CA PRO A 169 1.50 -14.39 -12.47
C PRO A 169 0.61 -13.43 -11.65
N ALA A 170 0.71 -13.44 -10.31
CA ALA A 170 -0.01 -12.50 -9.46
C ALA A 170 0.49 -11.06 -9.66
N ALA A 171 1.81 -10.86 -9.71
CA ALA A 171 2.45 -9.58 -9.98
C ALA A 171 2.05 -9.04 -11.37
N GLU A 172 2.06 -9.90 -12.39
CA GLU A 172 1.65 -9.55 -13.75
C GLU A 172 0.17 -9.13 -13.82
N LYS A 173 -0.72 -9.93 -13.22
CA LYS A 173 -2.15 -9.63 -13.16
C LYS A 173 -2.44 -8.32 -12.41
N ALA A 174 -1.66 -8.01 -11.38
CA ALA A 174 -1.77 -6.77 -10.62
C ALA A 174 -1.07 -5.57 -11.29
N GLY A 175 -0.40 -5.77 -12.43
CA GLY A 175 0.29 -4.69 -13.14
C GLY A 175 1.59 -4.22 -12.49
N LEU A 176 2.23 -5.05 -11.65
CA LEU A 176 3.55 -4.77 -11.06
C LEU A 176 4.65 -5.01 -12.11
N ARG A 177 4.88 -3.98 -12.92
CA ARG A 177 5.69 -4.07 -14.14
C ARG A 177 7.18 -3.80 -13.93
N ASN A 178 7.54 -3.06 -12.89
CA ASN A 178 8.94 -2.72 -12.62
C ASN A 178 9.45 -3.35 -11.31
N PRO A 179 10.78 -3.45 -11.14
CA PRO A 179 11.38 -4.06 -9.95
C PRO A 179 10.95 -3.41 -8.64
N GLN A 180 10.89 -2.08 -8.60
CA GLN A 180 10.52 -1.34 -7.40
C GLN A 180 9.08 -1.63 -6.94
N GLN A 181 8.12 -1.71 -7.88
CA GLN A 181 6.73 -2.07 -7.56
C GLN A 181 6.62 -3.47 -6.96
N ARG A 182 7.42 -4.42 -7.46
CA ARG A 182 7.45 -5.79 -6.93
C ARG A 182 8.08 -5.83 -5.54
N LEU A 183 9.15 -5.05 -5.34
CA LEU A 183 9.79 -4.90 -4.04
C LEU A 183 8.84 -4.28 -3.03
N GLU A 184 8.20 -3.16 -3.33
CA GLU A 184 7.26 -2.49 -2.44
C GLU A 184 6.06 -3.40 -2.08
N ALA A 185 5.56 -4.16 -3.07
CA ALA A 185 4.50 -5.13 -2.82
C ALA A 185 4.96 -6.32 -1.97
N PHE A 186 6.24 -6.70 -2.05
CA PHE A 186 6.83 -7.77 -1.22
C PHE A 186 7.10 -7.29 0.21
N GLN A 187 7.58 -6.06 0.38
CA GLN A 187 7.92 -5.42 1.65
C GLN A 187 6.70 -4.79 2.37
N ASP A 188 5.49 -5.32 2.13
CA ASP A 188 4.29 -4.84 2.81
C ASP A 188 4.33 -5.25 4.28
N SER A 189 4.62 -4.30 5.17
CA SER A 189 4.79 -4.51 6.61
C SER A 189 3.53 -5.00 7.34
N ARG A 190 2.38 -5.01 6.68
CA ARG A 190 1.12 -5.58 7.21
C ARG A 190 1.02 -7.09 6.99
N VAL A 191 1.95 -7.67 6.23
CA VAL A 191 1.96 -9.09 5.92
C VAL A 191 2.90 -9.79 6.90
N GLU A 192 2.30 -10.61 7.75
CA GLU A 192 2.98 -11.43 8.73
C GLU A 192 2.64 -12.91 8.48
N SER A 193 3.56 -13.79 8.86
CA SER A 193 3.33 -15.22 9.01
C SER A 193 2.37 -15.52 10.17
N GLN A 194 1.97 -16.79 10.29
CA GLN A 194 1.20 -17.27 11.45
C GLN A 194 1.97 -17.15 12.76
N SER A 195 3.30 -17.19 12.72
CA SER A 195 4.16 -17.05 13.90
C SER A 195 4.51 -15.59 14.21
N GLY A 196 4.06 -14.65 13.36
CA GLY A 196 4.31 -13.21 13.52
C GLY A 196 5.56 -12.70 12.82
N SER A 197 6.29 -13.54 12.07
CA SER A 197 7.46 -13.12 11.30
C SER A 197 7.07 -12.29 10.10
N ARG A 198 7.91 -11.33 9.75
CA ARG A 198 7.77 -10.41 8.62
C ARG A 198 8.85 -10.67 7.57
N TYR A 199 8.73 -10.01 6.43
CA TYR A 199 9.72 -10.15 5.36
C TYR A 199 11.13 -9.73 5.81
N ASP A 200 11.25 -8.72 6.67
CA ASP A 200 12.53 -8.16 7.09
C ASP A 200 13.31 -9.12 8.00
N ASP A 201 12.63 -10.03 8.70
CA ASP A 201 13.27 -11.10 9.48
C ASP A 201 14.13 -12.03 8.60
N TYR A 202 13.73 -12.26 7.34
CA TYR A 202 14.43 -13.16 6.42
C TYR A 202 15.19 -12.45 5.31
N PHE A 203 14.67 -11.33 4.80
CA PHE A 203 15.20 -10.67 3.61
C PHE A 203 15.80 -9.29 3.91
N GLY A 204 15.63 -8.78 5.13
CA GLY A 204 15.96 -7.41 5.47
C GLY A 204 15.02 -6.41 4.78
N HIS A 205 15.38 -5.12 4.86
CA HIS A 205 14.67 -4.04 4.18
C HIS A 205 15.57 -3.40 3.14
N ALA A 206 15.02 -3.17 1.94
CA ALA A 206 15.67 -2.44 0.87
C ALA A 206 14.83 -1.22 0.46
N GLU A 207 15.47 -0.07 0.35
CA GLU A 207 14.81 1.14 -0.16
C GLU A 207 14.65 1.09 -1.69
N GLN A 208 15.60 0.43 -2.37
CA GLN A 208 15.71 0.37 -3.83
C GLN A 208 16.40 -0.92 -4.30
N ILE A 209 16.26 -1.25 -5.59
CA ILE A 209 16.77 -2.48 -6.21
C ILE A 209 17.51 -2.29 -7.53
#